data_AF-A0A9C8GK96-F1
#
_entry.id   AF-A0A9C8GK96-F1
#
_cell.length_a   1.000
_cell.length_b   1.000
_cell.length_c   1.000
_cell.angle_alpha   90.00
_cell.angle_beta   90.00
_cell.angle_gamma   90.00
#
_symmetry.space_group_name_H-M   'P 1'
#
loop_
_entity.id
_entity.type
_entity.pdbx_description
1 polymer ?
#
loop_
_entity_poly.entity_id
_entity_poly.type
_entity_poly.pdbx_seq_one_letter_code
_entity_poly.pdbx_strand_id
1 'polypeptide(L)' 'MKLKRLRVCEEADLRLRILKARTGLTPNLLCRLGFCLSLNNPTPPDPALYPEDGPREISL' A
#
# COMPACT_ATOMS: atom_id res chain seq x y z
N MET A 1 0.62 -12.51 14.34
CA MET A 1 1.68 -12.15 13.36
C MET A 1 1.96 -10.65 13.45
N LYS A 2 3.21 -10.19 13.41
CA LYS A 2 3.56 -8.75 13.38
C LYS A 2 4.29 -8.43 12.07
N LEU A 3 3.60 -7.80 11.12
CA LEU A 3 4.23 -7.33 9.87
C LEU A 3 5.09 -6.11 10.19
N LYS A 4 6.38 -6.15 9.87
CA LYS A 4 7.32 -5.03 10.12
C LYS A 4 7.67 -4.26 8.86
N ARG A 5 7.63 -4.93 7.71
CA ARG A 5 8.02 -4.38 6.41
C ARG A 5 7.00 -4.81 5.37
N LEU A 6 6.70 -3.92 4.44
CA LEU A 6 5.77 -4.12 3.34
C LEU A 6 6.40 -3.63 2.04
N ARG A 7 6.45 -4.49 1.03
CA ARG A 7 6.78 -4.09 -0.34
C ARG A 7 5.47 -4.00 -1.14
N VAL A 8 5.35 -2.96 -1.95
CA VAL A 8 4.20 -2.70 -2.83
C VAL A 8 4.72 -2.51 -4.25
N CYS A 9 3.88 -2.76 -5.27
CA CYS A 9 4.27 -2.54 -6.66
C CYS A 9 4.70 -1.10 -6.95
N GLU A 10 5.42 -0.89 -8.05
CA GLU A 10 5.90 0.43 -8.46
C GLU A 10 4.77 1.46 -8.55
N GLU A 11 3.63 1.07 -9.13
CA GLU A 11 2.46 1.92 -9.25
C GLU A 11 1.91 2.35 -7.88
N ALA A 12 1.80 1.42 -6.93
CA ALA A 12 1.34 1.72 -5.59
C ALA A 12 2.32 2.64 -4.85
N ASP A 13 3.64 2.48 -5.04
CA ASP A 13 4.63 3.37 -4.45
C ASP A 13 4.48 4.82 -4.96
N LEU A 14 4.28 4.99 -6.27
CA LEU A 14 4.05 6.30 -6.88
C LEU A 14 2.81 6.97 -6.27
N ARG A 15 1.70 6.22 -6.17
CA ARG A 15 0.44 6.70 -5.58
C ARG A 15 0.63 7.10 -4.11
N LEU A 16 1.38 6.33 -3.32
CA LEU A 16 1.68 6.66 -1.92
C LEU A 16 2.54 7.92 -1.79
N ARG A 17 3.50 8.15 -2.69
CA ARG A 17 4.30 9.38 -2.72
C ARG A 17 3.44 10.61 -3.02
N ILE A 18 2.53 10.49 -3.98
CA ILE A 18 1.58 11.56 -4.34
C ILE A 18 0.65 11.85 -3.15
N LEU A 19 0.08 10.83 -2.54
CA LEU A 19 -0.79 10.99 -1.37
C LEU A 19 -0.06 11.62 -0.19
N LYS A 20 1.19 11.22 0.08
CA LYS A 20 2.03 11.86 1.09
C LYS A 20 2.22 13.35 0.80
N ALA A 21 2.56 13.71 -0.44
CA ALA A 21 2.76 15.10 -0.83
C ALA A 21 1.48 15.95 -0.66
N ARG A 22 0.31 15.36 -0.94
CA ARG A 22 -0.99 16.05 -0.86
C ARG A 22 -1.57 16.15 0.55
N THR A 23 -1.29 15.17 1.41
CA THR A 23 -1.97 15.03 2.71
C THR A 23 -1.04 15.21 3.91
N GLY A 24 0.28 15.15 3.70
CA GLY A 24 1.27 15.09 4.77
C GLY A 24 1.33 13.75 5.52
N LEU A 25 0.46 12.79 5.22
CA LEU A 25 0.42 11.50 5.90
C LEU A 25 1.58 10.60 5.46
N THR A 26 2.09 9.80 6.40
CA THR A 26 3.17 8.86 6.11
C THR A 26 2.66 7.67 5.29
N PRO A 27 3.51 7.02 4.47
CA PRO A 27 3.11 5.86 3.69
C PRO A 27 2.54 4.72 4.54
N ASN A 28 3.08 4.47 5.74
CA ASN A 28 2.56 3.48 6.69
C ASN A 28 1.09 3.77 7.05
N LEU A 29 0.78 5.01 7.44
CA LEU A 29 -0.59 5.37 7.79
C LEU A 29 -1.53 5.26 6.58
N LEU A 30 -1.07 5.68 5.40
CA LEU A 30 -1.82 5.54 4.15
C LEU A 30 -2.09 4.07 3.80
N CYS A 31 -1.12 3.17 3.98
CA CYS A 31 -1.31 1.73 3.79
C CYS A 31 -2.36 1.17 4.76
N ARG A 32 -2.36 1.58 6.03
CA ARG A 32 -3.37 1.16 7.01
C ARG A 32 -4.77 1.61 6.60
N LEU A 33 -4.92 2.86 6.16
CA LEU A 33 -6.19 3.39 5.67
C LEU A 33 -6.66 2.65 4.41
N GLY A 34 -5.77 2.46 3.44
CA GLY A 34 -6.06 1.74 2.21
C GLY A 34 -6.50 0.29 2.46
N PHE A 35 -5.83 -0.41 3.39
CA PHE A 35 -6.21 -1.75 3.79
C PHE A 35 -7.59 -1.79 4.45
N CYS A 36 -7.88 -0.90 5.42
CA CYS A 36 -9.20 -0.83 6.03
C CYS A 36 -10.31 -0.55 5.01
N LEU A 37 -10.05 0.31 4.03
CA LEU A 37 -11.00 0.60 2.94
C LEU A 37 -11.17 -0.61 2.01
N SER A 38 -10.10 -1.34 1.71
CA SER A 38 -10.19 -2.52 0.83
C SER A 38 -11.01 -3.66 1.45
N LEU A 39 -11.04 -3.76 2.78
CA LEU A 39 -11.87 -4.75 3.49
C LEU A 39 -13.38 -4.57 3.25
N ASN A 40 -13.81 -3.37 2.86
CA ASN A 40 -15.22 -3.14 2.50
C ASN A 40 -15.57 -3.69 1.11
N ASN A 41 -14.58 -4.09 0.31
CA ASN A 41 -14.82 -4.72 -0.99
C ASN A 41 -15.02 -6.24 -0.79
N PRO A 42 -16.19 -6.81 -1.14
CA PRO A 42 -16.47 -8.23 -0.92
C PRO A 42 -15.69 -9.16 -1.86
N THR A 43 -15.15 -8.63 -2.96
CA THR A 43 -14.44 -9.42 -3.97
C THR A 43 -12.97 -9.58 -3.59
N PRO A 44 -12.45 -10.82 -3.47
CA PRO A 44 -11.02 -11.03 -3.26
C PRO A 44 -10.18 -10.41 -4.40
N PRO A 45 -9.06 -9.75 -4.09
CA PRO A 45 -8.17 -9.20 -5.11
C PRO A 45 -7.57 -10.32 -5.96
N ASP A 46 -7.55 -10.14 -7.29
CA ASP A 46 -6.86 -11.04 -8.21
C ASP A 46 -5.34 -10.86 -8.07
N PRO A 47 -4.59 -11.89 -7.61
CA PRO A 47 -3.14 -11.79 -7.44
C PRO A 47 -2.37 -11.39 -8.70
N ALA A 48 -2.90 -11.71 -9.89
CA ALA A 48 -2.25 -11.36 -11.15
C ALA A 48 -2.17 -9.84 -11.40
N LEU A 49 -3.00 -9.05 -10.71
CA LEU A 49 -3.02 -7.59 -10.82
C LEU A 49 -2.04 -6.88 -9.87
N TYR A 50 -1.37 -7.62 -8.98
CA TYR A 50 -0.51 -7.04 -7.94
C TYR A 50 0.91 -7.63 -7.99
N PRO A 51 1.73 -7.23 -8.98
CA PRO A 51 3.10 -7.73 -9.11
C PRO A 51 3.98 -7.28 -7.93
N GLU A 52 4.99 -8.09 -7.58
CA GLU A 52 5.99 -7.76 -6.55
C GLU A 52 7.22 -7.03 -7.13
N ASP A 53 7.01 -6.06 -8.01
CA ASP A 53 8.05 -5.28 -8.70
C ASP A 53 8.50 -4.02 -7.94
N GLY A 54 8.07 -3.90 -6.69
CA GLY A 54 8.28 -2.74 -5.84
C GLY A 54 9.75 -2.35 -5.64
N PRO A 55 10.12 -1.07 -5.83
CA PRO A 55 11.52 -0.62 -5.73
C PRO A 55 12.01 -0.50 -4.28
N ARG A 56 11.12 -0.51 -3.27
CA ARG A 56 11.49 -0.31 -1.86
C ARG A 56 10.54 -1.00 -0.89
N GLU A 57 11.02 -1.19 0.34
CA GLU A 57 10.23 -1.65 1.48
C GLU A 57 9.78 -0.47 2.37
N ILE A 58 8.52 -0.49 2.80
CA ILE A 58 7.91 0.44 3.74
C ILE A 58 7.98 -0.17 5.15
N SER A 59 8.43 0.62 6.12
CA SER A 59 8.38 0.22 7.54
C SER A 59 6.99 0.52 8.13
N LEU A 60 6.36 -0.50 8.71
CA LEU A 60 5.00 -0.45 9.28
C LEU A 60 4.97 -0.27 10.80
#